data_AF-A0A0G0G5L4-F1
#
_entry.id   AF-A0A0G0G5L4-F1
#
_cell.length_a   1.000
_cell.length_b   1.000
_cell.length_c   1.000
_cell.angle_alpha   90.00
_cell.angle_beta   90.00
_cell.angle_gamma   90.00
#
_symmetry.space_group_name_H-M   'P 1'
#
loop_
_entity.id
_entity.type
_entity.pdbx_description
1 polymer ?
#
loop_
_entity_poly.entity_id
_entity_poly.type
_entity_poly.pdbx_seq_one_letter_code
_entity_poly.pdbx_strand_id
1 'polypeptide(L)'
;MLKISLKWIKSRQIHLKTTKIKRAILNVLINNTSIDELVILFKKRGGIINRYYLQATNRNKQALVYFKGWHRGSNIREAIKKALSIET
;
A
#
# COMPACT_ATOMS: atom_id res chain seq x y z
N MET A 1 31.70 -9.42 -22.78
CA MET A 1 30.69 -8.49 -23.34
C MET A 1 29.31 -9.14 -23.26
N LEU A 2 28.41 -8.67 -22.37
CA LEU A 2 27.04 -9.18 -22.31
C LEU A 2 26.19 -8.53 -23.41
N LYS A 3 25.90 -9.28 -24.49
CA LYS A 3 24.88 -8.92 -25.48
C LYS A 3 23.49 -9.10 -24.87
N ILE A 4 22.99 -8.09 -24.16
CA ILE A 4 21.60 -8.07 -23.69
C ILE A 4 20.71 -7.76 -24.89
N SER A 5 19.73 -8.63 -25.16
CA SER A 5 18.78 -8.45 -26.26
C SER A 5 17.95 -7.17 -26.10
N LEU A 6 17.90 -6.33 -27.14
CA LEU A 6 17.03 -5.14 -27.24
C LEU A 6 15.56 -5.44 -26.93
N LYS A 7 15.10 -6.67 -27.21
CA LYS A 7 13.74 -7.15 -26.88
C LYS A 7 13.52 -7.16 -25.36
N TRP A 8 14.48 -7.65 -24.59
CA TRP A 8 14.40 -7.72 -23.14
C TRP A 8 14.34 -6.33 -22.49
N ILE A 9 15.13 -5.38 -23.01
CA ILE A 9 15.17 -3.99 -22.53
C ILE A 9 13.81 -3.30 -22.74
N LYS A 10 13.21 -3.43 -23.94
CA LYS A 10 11.88 -2.87 -24.24
C LYS A 10 10.79 -3.48 -23.35
N SER A 11 10.77 -4.80 -23.17
CA SER A 11 9.81 -5.47 -22.28
C SER A 11 9.92 -4.98 -20.83
N ARG A 12 11.15 -4.80 -20.33
CA ARG A 12 11.40 -4.28 -18.97
C ARG A 12 10.92 -2.84 -18.82
N GLN A 13 11.16 -1.97 -19.80
CA GLN A 13 10.65 -0.60 -19.79
C GLN A 13 9.12 -0.54 -19.74
N ILE A 14 8.43 -1.38 -20.51
CA ILE A 14 6.96 -1.47 -20.52
C ILE A 14 6.44 -1.95 -19.16
N HIS A 15 7.07 -2.96 -18.56
CA HIS A 15 6.72 -3.44 -17.22
C HIS A 15 6.91 -2.35 -16.14
N LEU A 16 8.01 -1.60 -16.20
CA LEU A 16 8.27 -0.50 -15.27
C LEU A 16 7.25 0.65 -15.43
N LYS A 17 6.83 0.97 -16.66
CA LYS A 17 5.79 1.99 -16.90
C LYS A 17 4.42 1.53 -16.36
N THR A 18 4.02 0.29 -16.64
CA THR A 18 2.73 -0.26 -16.18
C THR A 18 2.66 -0.40 -14.67
N THR A 19 3.75 -0.77 -14.00
CA THR A 19 3.82 -0.81 -12.52
C THR A 19 3.71 0.57 -11.89
N LYS A 20 4.35 1.60 -12.48
CA LYS A 20 4.18 3.00 -12.03
C LYS A 20 2.72 3.47 -12.17
N ILE A 21 2.09 3.23 -13.31
CA ILE A 21 0.68 3.62 -13.55
C ILE A 21 -0.25 2.90 -12.56
N LYS A 22 -0.07 1.59 -12.37
CA LYS A 22 -0.84 0.80 -11.40
C LYS A 22 -0.72 1.36 -9.98
N ARG A 23 0.48 1.79 -9.57
CA ARG A 23 0.71 2.43 -8.27
C ARG A 23 0.00 3.78 -8.17
N ALA A 24 0.08 4.62 -9.20
CA ALA A 24 -0.60 5.91 -9.19
C ALA A 24 -2.12 5.77 -9.06
N ILE A 25 -2.73 4.84 -9.82
CA ILE A 25 -4.16 4.54 -9.71
C ILE A 25 -4.51 4.02 -8.31
N LEU A 26 -3.69 3.11 -7.78
CA LEU A 26 -3.86 2.58 -6.43
C LEU A 26 -3.82 3.68 -5.37
N ASN A 27 -2.91 4.65 -5.51
CA ASN A 27 -2.81 5.80 -4.60
C ASN A 27 -4.06 6.69 -4.65
N VAL A 28 -4.57 6.99 -5.84
CA VAL A 28 -5.80 7.78 -6.01
C VAL A 28 -7.01 7.07 -5.39
N LEU A 29 -7.18 5.77 -5.66
CA LEU A 29 -8.25 4.96 -5.07
C LEU A 29 -8.17 4.95 -3.54
N ILE A 30 -6.96 4.84 -2.99
CA ILE A 30 -6.74 4.74 -1.54
C ILE A 30 -6.90 6.08 -0.81
N ASN A 31 -6.68 7.19 -1.50
CA ASN A 31 -6.98 8.51 -0.95
C ASN A 31 -8.49 8.77 -0.88
N ASN A 32 -9.26 8.32 -1.87
CA ASN A 32 -10.71 8.55 -1.95
C ASN A 32 -11.56 7.51 -1.21
N THR A 33 -11.01 6.36 -0.82
CA THR A 33 -11.74 5.32 -0.09
C THR A 33 -11.92 5.67 1.38
N SER A 34 -13.01 5.17 1.96
CA SER A 34 -13.27 5.26 3.39
C SER A 34 -12.26 4.43 4.19
N ILE A 35 -12.10 4.75 5.49
CA ILE A 35 -11.21 3.96 6.37
C ILE A 35 -11.69 2.51 6.48
N ASP A 36 -13.00 2.29 6.51
CA ASP A 36 -13.57 0.94 6.64
C ASP A 36 -13.29 0.08 5.40
N GLU A 37 -13.42 0.64 4.20
CA GLU A 37 -13.02 -0.04 2.96
C GLU A 37 -11.52 -0.33 2.93
N LEU A 38 -10.68 0.61 3.39
CA LEU A 38 -9.24 0.40 3.50
C LEU A 38 -8.89 -0.74 4.44
N VAL A 39 -9.57 -0.83 5.58
CA VAL A 39 -9.39 -1.92 6.55
C VAL A 39 -9.80 -3.25 5.93
N ILE A 40 -10.94 -3.30 5.22
CA ILE A 40 -11.40 -4.52 4.53
C ILE A 40 -10.38 -4.95 3.48
N LEU A 41 -9.91 -4.02 2.64
CA LEU A 41 -8.90 -4.27 1.61
C LEU A 41 -7.59 -4.77 2.24
N PHE A 42 -7.14 -4.12 3.31
CA PHE A 42 -5.91 -4.49 4.02
C PHE A 42 -5.99 -5.91 4.61
N LYS A 43 -7.11 -6.24 5.26
CA LYS A 43 -7.35 -7.59 5.79
C LYS A 43 -7.44 -8.64 4.68
N LYS A 44 -8.11 -8.35 3.56
CA LYS A 44 -8.17 -9.24 2.38
C LYS A 44 -6.79 -9.57 1.83
N ARG A 45 -5.82 -8.67 1.97
CA ARG A 45 -4.42 -8.91 1.57
C ARG A 45 -3.61 -9.68 2.62
N GLY A 46 -4.17 -9.97 3.80
CA GLY A 46 -3.49 -10.64 4.91
C GLY A 46 -2.89 -9.68 5.93
N GLY A 47 -3.27 -8.40 5.91
CA GLY A 47 -2.85 -7.41 6.89
C GLY A 47 -3.58 -7.57 8.23
N ILE A 48 -2.87 -7.33 9.33
CA ILE A 48 -3.39 -7.44 10.70
C ILE A 48 -3.41 -6.06 11.34
N ILE A 49 -4.52 -5.73 11.98
CA ILE A 49 -4.75 -4.46 12.67
C ILE A 49 -5.31 -4.77 14.05
N ASN A 50 -4.75 -4.14 15.09
CA ASN A 50 -5.32 -4.22 16.43
C ASN A 50 -6.72 -3.59 16.46
N ARG A 51 -7.70 -4.30 17.05
CA ARG A 51 -9.08 -3.83 17.21
C ARG A 51 -9.17 -2.46 17.89
N TYR A 52 -8.23 -2.13 18.78
CA TYR A 52 -8.13 -0.82 19.42
C TYR A 52 -8.20 0.33 18.41
N TYR A 53 -7.50 0.23 17.27
CA TYR A 53 -7.44 1.28 16.24
C TYR A 53 -8.67 1.31 15.31
N LEU A 54 -9.54 0.28 15.35
CA LEU A 54 -10.76 0.23 14.54
C LEU A 54 -11.91 1.03 15.15
N GLN A 55 -11.85 1.29 16.45
CA GLN A 55 -12.81 2.13 17.18
C GLN A 55 -12.74 3.57 16.65
N ALA A 56 -13.90 4.18 16.38
CA ALA A 56 -13.99 5.52 15.78
C ALA A 56 -13.14 6.57 16.53
N THR A 57 -13.12 6.52 17.86
CA THR A 57 -12.36 7.41 18.75
C THR A 57 -10.83 7.27 18.63
N ASN A 58 -10.34 6.14 18.12
CA ASN A 58 -8.91 5.81 18.05
C ASN A 58 -8.36 5.82 16.62
N ARG A 59 -9.19 6.02 15.59
CA ARG A 59 -8.75 6.01 14.18
C ARG A 59 -7.71 7.09 13.86
N ASN A 60 -7.79 8.23 14.54
CA ASN A 60 -6.87 9.37 14.37
C ASN A 60 -5.63 9.27 15.28
N LYS A 61 -5.55 8.26 16.14
CA LYS A 61 -4.37 8.03 16.99
C LYS A 61 -3.31 7.28 16.22
N GLN A 62 -2.07 7.44 16.66
CA GLN A 62 -0.95 6.70 16.14
C GLN A 62 -1.22 5.20 16.13
N ALA A 63 -1.09 4.60 14.96
CA ALA A 63 -1.46 3.22 14.72
C ALA A 63 -0.24 2.37 14.30
N LEU A 64 -0.28 1.11 14.72
CA LEU A 64 0.67 0.08 14.34
C LEU A 64 -0.10 -1.07 13.65
N VAL A 65 0.31 -1.42 12.44
CA VAL A 65 -0.29 -2.51 11.65
C VAL A 65 0.79 -3.48 11.20
N TYR A 66 0.41 -4.73 10.96
CA TYR A 66 1.32 -5.75 10.47
C TYR A 66 0.96 -6.17 9.05
N PHE A 67 1.95 -6.11 8.16
CA PHE A 67 1.89 -6.67 6.81
C PHE A 67 3.32 -6.94 6.33
N LYS A 68 3.72 -8.21 6.34
CA LYS A 68 5.11 -8.63 6.02
C LYS A 68 6.16 -7.83 6.83
N GLY A 69 5.82 -7.43 8.05
CA GLY A 69 6.56 -6.49 8.87
C GLY A 69 5.65 -5.52 9.61
N TRP A 70 6.18 -4.84 10.63
CA TRP A 70 5.46 -3.85 11.42
C TRP A 70 5.57 -2.45 10.80
N HIS A 71 4.43 -1.75 10.67
CA HIS A 71 4.35 -0.43 10.06
C HIS A 71 3.61 0.54 10.97
N ARG A 72 4.26 1.67 11.28
CA ARG A 72 3.72 2.73 12.14
C ARG A 72 3.29 3.94 11.31
N GLY A 73 2.12 4.50 11.61
CA GLY A 73 1.58 5.71 10.99
C GLY A 73 1.05 6.69 12.04
N SER A 74 0.89 7.96 11.67
CA SER A 74 0.27 8.96 12.56
C SER A 74 -1.19 8.62 12.89
N ASN A 75 -1.84 7.88 11.99
CA ASN A 75 -3.19 7.34 12.10
C ASN A 75 -3.28 5.98 11.38
N ILE A 76 -4.43 5.30 11.49
CA ILE A 76 -4.63 3.97 10.88
C ILE A 76 -4.51 3.98 9.36
N ARG A 77 -4.96 5.07 8.69
CA ARG A 77 -4.88 5.21 7.24
C ARG A 77 -3.42 5.25 6.79
N GLU A 78 -2.60 6.11 7.40
CA GLU A 78 -1.17 6.19 7.09
C GLU A 78 -0.43 4.88 7.36
N ALA A 79 -0.75 4.21 8.49
CA ALA A 79 -0.11 2.93 8.81
C ALA A 79 -0.38 1.88 7.72
N ILE A 80 -1.64 1.80 7.24
CA ILE A 80 -2.04 0.92 6.14
C ILE A 80 -1.35 1.33 4.82
N LYS A 81 -1.29 2.62 4.50
CA LYS A 81 -0.63 3.11 3.28
C LYS A 81 0.86 2.77 3.25
N LYS A 82 1.57 3.00 4.36
CA LYS A 82 2.98 2.62 4.52
C LYS A 82 3.17 1.11 4.37
N ALA A 83 2.32 0.33 5.03
CA ALA A 83 2.35 -1.12 4.96
C ALA A 83 2.19 -1.66 3.53
N LEU A 84 1.33 -1.03 2.73
CA LEU A 84 1.11 -1.38 1.33
C LEU A 84 2.12 -0.74 0.37
N SER A 85 3.12 -0.01 0.89
CA SER A 85 4.14 0.72 0.12
C SER A 85 3.54 1.72 -0.89
N ILE A 86 2.45 2.38 -0.49
CA ILE A 86 1.70 3.37 -1.29
C ILE A 86 2.26 4.77 -1.08
N GLU A 87 2.75 5.05 0.13
CA GLU A 87 3.51 6.24 0.47
C GLU A 87 4.98 5.85 0.66
N THR A 88 5.84 6.40 -0.19
CA THR A 88 7.29 6.55 0.06
C THR A 88 7.54 7.89 0.71
#